data_AF-A0A2N1MB54-F1
#
_entry.id   AF-A0A2N1MB54-F1
#
_cell.length_a   1.000
_cell.length_b   1.000
_cell.length_c   1.000
_cell.angle_alpha   90.00
_cell.angle_beta   90.00
_cell.angle_gamma   90.00
#
_symmetry.space_group_name_H-M   'P 1'
#
loop_
_entity.id
_entity.type
_entity.pdbx_description
1 polymer ?
#
loop_
_entity_poly.entity_id
_entity_poly.type
_entity_poly.pdbx_seq_one_letter_code
_entity_poly.pdbx_strand_id
1 'polypeptide(L)' 'MSSPQEIFEGEVPEQHGQYINIEHHELGRMNQICTHYGAKFWIDERNHNSSQTFPSFETCCAGGKVSLLPLLEPPTYLL' A
#
# COMPACT_ATOMS: atom_id res chain seq x y z
N MET A 1 -24.27 45.79 -10.24
CA MET A 1 -24.48 46.00 -8.79
C MET A 1 -25.72 45.24 -8.37
N SER A 2 -25.56 44.06 -7.78
CA SER A 2 -26.44 43.57 -6.72
C SER A 2 -25.70 42.48 -5.96
N SER A 3 -25.88 42.49 -4.64
CA SER A 3 -25.30 41.62 -3.61
C SER A 3 -26.51 41.17 -2.77
N PRO A 4 -26.34 40.35 -1.71
CA PRO A 4 -25.88 38.97 -1.68
C PRO A 4 -26.90 38.07 -0.93
N GLN A 5 -26.70 36.74 -0.96
CA GLN A 5 -27.25 35.76 0.01
C GLN A 5 -28.74 35.36 -0.15
N GLU A 6 -28.98 34.35 -0.99
CA GLU A 6 -30.13 33.46 -0.83
C GLU A 6 -29.72 32.36 0.16
N ILE A 7 -30.34 32.39 1.33
CA ILE A 7 -30.25 31.35 2.36
C ILE A 7 -30.93 30.10 1.78
N PHE A 8 -30.15 29.09 1.40
CA PHE A 8 -30.71 27.79 1.04
C PHE A 8 -31.01 27.01 2.33
N GLU A 9 -32.17 27.30 2.94
CA GLU A 9 -32.81 26.40 3.89
C GLU A 9 -33.37 25.20 3.11
N GLY A 10 -32.46 24.35 2.65
CA GLY A 10 -32.78 23.04 2.11
C GLY A 10 -32.63 22.00 3.20
N GLU A 11 -33.74 21.43 3.64
CA GLU A 11 -33.83 20.20 4.42
C GLU A 11 -32.75 19.20 3.97
N VAL A 12 -31.79 18.89 4.85
CA VAL A 12 -30.78 17.87 4.59
C VAL A 12 -31.49 16.52 4.63
N PRO A 13 -31.61 15.77 3.52
CA PRO A 13 -32.14 14.43 3.59
C PRO A 13 -31.16 13.60 4.43
N GLU A 14 -31.63 12.88 5.44
CA GLU A 14 -30.85 11.83 6.12
C GLU A 14 -30.48 10.76 5.08
N GLN A 15 -29.39 11.00 4.36
CA GLN A 15 -28.76 10.01 3.52
C GLN A 15 -28.23 8.96 4.49
N HIS A 16 -28.97 7.86 4.63
CA HIS A 16 -28.47 6.63 5.22
C HIS A 16 -27.29 6.18 4.36
N GLY A 17 -26.12 6.72 4.67
CA GLY A 17 -24.87 6.41 4.00
C GLY A 17 -24.61 4.93 4.20
N GLN A 18 -25.00 4.13 3.22
CA GLN A 18 -24.75 2.71 3.23
C GLN A 18 -23.24 2.53 3.11
N TYR A 19 -22.60 2.27 4.24
CA TYR A 19 -21.17 2.02 4.31
C TYR A 19 -20.90 0.75 3.51
N ILE A 20 -20.28 0.92 2.34
CA ILE A 20 -19.75 -0.21 1.58
C ILE A 20 -18.74 -0.91 2.48
N ASN A 21 -19.02 -2.17 2.85
CA ASN A 21 -18.05 -2.98 3.57
C ASN A 21 -16.94 -3.32 2.57
N ILE A 22 -15.87 -2.52 2.58
CA ILE A 22 -14.65 -2.83 1.86
C ILE A 22 -13.88 -3.80 2.76
N GLU A 23 -13.92 -5.08 2.43
CA GLU A 23 -13.09 -6.06 3.10
C GLU A 23 -11.61 -5.70 2.88
N HIS A 24 -10.90 -5.43 3.97
CA HIS A 24 -9.47 -5.16 3.91
C HIS A 24 -8.73 -6.47 3.66
N HIS A 25 -7.83 -6.46 2.68
CA HIS A 25 -6.95 -7.60 2.44
C HIS A 25 -5.85 -7.64 3.50
N GLU A 26 -5.86 -8.67 4.34
CA GLU A 26 -4.84 -8.86 5.39
C GLU A 26 -3.79 -9.90 4.96
N LEU A 27 -2.55 -9.44 4.71
CA LEU A 27 -1.39 -10.27 4.35
C LEU A 27 -0.58 -10.75 5.57
N GLY A 28 -0.98 -10.37 6.78
CA GLY A 28 -0.24 -10.64 8.01
C GLY A 28 1.04 -9.82 8.15
N ARG A 29 2.08 -10.41 8.78
CA ARG A 29 3.34 -9.72 9.10
C ARG A 29 4.31 -9.72 7.91
N MET A 30 4.91 -8.57 7.64
CA MET A 30 5.99 -8.42 6.67
C MET A 30 7.34 -8.76 7.31
N ASN A 31 7.61 -10.06 7.49
CA ASN A 31 8.82 -10.56 8.19
C ASN A 31 9.78 -11.36 7.30
N GLN A 32 9.46 -11.57 6.02
CA GLN A 32 10.32 -12.33 5.12
C GLN A 32 11.41 -11.41 4.56
N ILE A 33 12.67 -11.73 4.82
CA ILE A 33 13.80 -10.91 4.40
C ILE A 33 14.41 -11.52 3.14
N CYS A 34 14.55 -10.71 2.09
CA CYS A 34 15.29 -11.11 0.90
C CYS A 34 16.78 -11.23 1.22
N THR A 35 17.39 -12.36 0.86
CA THR A 35 18.81 -12.63 1.05
C THR A 35 19.75 -11.75 0.22
N HIS A 36 19.28 -11.20 -0.90
CA HIS A 36 20.12 -10.40 -1.80
C HIS A 36 20.22 -8.93 -1.39
N TYR A 37 19.10 -8.29 -1.01
CA TYR A 37 19.03 -6.85 -0.74
C TYR A 37 18.57 -6.51 0.69
N GLY A 38 18.21 -7.50 1.51
CA GLY A 38 17.72 -7.27 2.88
C GLY A 38 16.33 -6.63 2.97
N ALA A 39 15.63 -6.47 1.85
CA ALA A 39 14.27 -5.93 1.82
C ALA A 39 13.26 -6.90 2.45
N LYS A 40 12.24 -6.36 3.12
CA LYS A 40 11.18 -7.12 3.79
C LYS A 40 9.97 -7.30 2.87
N PHE A 41 9.37 -8.48 2.92
CA PHE A 41 8.24 -8.92 2.11
C PHE A 41 7.20 -9.67 2.95
N TRP A 42 5.96 -9.73 2.44
CA TRP A 42 4.95 -10.66 2.94
C TRP A 42 5.17 -12.04 2.32
N ILE A 43 4.86 -13.11 3.06
CA ILE A 43 5.05 -14.49 2.58
C ILE A 43 4.15 -14.84 1.38
N ASP A 44 3.03 -14.13 1.23
CA ASP A 44 2.08 -14.32 0.15
C ASP A 44 2.51 -13.62 -1.15
N GLU A 45 3.46 -12.68 -1.08
CA GLU A 45 4.08 -12.05 -2.26
C GLU A 45 5.21 -12.90 -2.86
N ARG A 46 5.51 -14.06 -2.28
CA ARG A 46 6.52 -14.97 -2.84
C ARG A 46 6.07 -15.45 -4.22
N ASN A 47 7.04 -15.85 -5.03
CA ASN A 47 6.76 -16.48 -6.32
C ASN A 47 5.94 -17.75 -6.12
N HIS A 48 4.92 -17.98 -6.96
CA HIS A 48 4.06 -19.17 -6.89
C HIS A 48 4.84 -20.48 -6.91
N ASN A 49 5.98 -20.51 -7.61
CA ASN A 49 6.84 -21.69 -7.75
C ASN A 49 7.84 -21.87 -6.59
N SER A 50 7.82 -20.98 -5.59
CA SER A 50 8.73 -21.02 -4.45
C SER A 50 8.08 -21.62 -3.21
N SER A 51 8.87 -22.27 -2.37
CA SER A 51 8.39 -22.85 -1.13
C SER A 51 8.18 -21.77 -0.07
N GLN A 52 7.35 -22.07 0.94
CA GLN A 52 7.22 -21.20 2.11
C GLN A 52 8.50 -21.15 2.96
N THR A 53 9.27 -22.23 2.94
CA THR A 53 10.52 -22.37 3.70
C THR A 53 11.67 -21.59 3.08
N PHE A 54 11.68 -21.48 1.75
CA PHE A 54 12.68 -20.74 0.97
C PHE A 54 11.97 -19.87 -0.06
N PRO A 55 11.28 -18.80 0.39
CA PRO A 55 10.54 -17.94 -0.50
C PRO A 55 11.50 -17.17 -1.42
N SER A 56 11.17 -17.13 -2.70
CA SER A 56 11.83 -16.25 -3.65
C SER A 56 10.87 -15.15 -4.08
N PHE A 57 11.40 -13.96 -4.32
CA PHE A 57 10.61 -12.77 -4.65
C PHE A 57 11.10 -12.18 -5.96
N GLU A 58 10.25 -12.20 -6.99
CA GLU A 58 10.54 -11.55 -8.27
C GLU A 58 10.62 -10.04 -8.13
N THR A 59 9.74 -9.44 -7.32
CA THR A 59 9.60 -7.99 -7.15
C THR A 59 10.85 -7.31 -6.58
N CYS A 60 11.53 -7.93 -5.61
CA CYS A 60 12.76 -7.33 -5.07
C CYS A 60 13.88 -7.32 -6.09
N CYS A 61 14.10 -8.46 -6.71
CA CYS A 61 15.41 -8.69 -7.30
C CYS A 61 15.44 -9.78 -8.36
N ALA A 62 14.31 -10.38 -8.74
CA ALA A 62 14.25 -11.43 -9.75
C ALA A 62 15.31 -12.53 -9.53
N GLY A 63 15.52 -12.91 -8.27
CA GLY A 63 16.59 -13.85 -7.86
C GLY A 63 18.01 -13.26 -7.90
N GLY A 64 18.16 -11.96 -7.65
CA GLY A 64 19.45 -11.25 -7.70
C GLY A 64 19.84 -10.69 -9.08
N LYS A 65 18.97 -10.78 -10.08
CA LYS A 65 19.21 -10.27 -11.44
C LYS A 65 19.01 -8.76 -11.58
N VAL A 66 18.15 -8.17 -10.75
CA VAL A 66 17.94 -6.71 -10.72
C VAL A 66 18.79 -6.13 -9.61
N SER A 67 19.58 -5.11 -9.95
CA SER A 67 20.36 -4.29 -8.99
C SER A 67 19.60 -3.02 -8.68
N LEU A 68 19.02 -2.94 -7.49
CA LEU A 68 18.43 -1.72 -6.98
C LEU A 68 19.53 -0.84 -6.39
N LEU A 69 19.54 0.44 -6.76
CA LEU A 69 20.42 1.42 -6.14
C LEU A 69 20.09 1.52 -4.64
N PRO A 70 21.08 1.81 -3.78
CA PRO A 70 20.84 2.09 -2.37
C PRO A 70 19.73 3.15 -2.22
N LEU A 71 18.83 2.94 -1.26
CA LEU A 71 17.78 3.91 -0.97
C LEU A 71 18.44 5.26 -0.65
N LEU A 72 18.14 6.27 -1.48
CA LEU A 72 18.47 7.65 -1.17
C LEU A 72 17.70 8.04 0.09
N GLU A 73 18.32 8.85 0.94
CA GLU A 73 17.59 9.44 2.07
C GLU A 73 16.35 10.18 1.53
N PRO A 74 15.19 10.02 2.19
CA PRO A 74 14.00 10.73 1.76
C PRO A 74 14.26 12.24 1.85
N PRO A 75 13.69 13.05 0.94
CA PRO A 75 13.73 14.50 1.04
C PRO A 75 13.39 14.99 2.45
N THR A 76 14.05 16.06 2.90
CA THR A 76 13.96 16.54 4.29
C THR A 76 12.55 16.93 4.73
N TYR A 77 11.62 17.14 3.80
CA TYR A 77 10.22 17.44 4.10
C TYR A 77 9.38 16.19 4.41
N LEU A 78 9.92 14.99 4.15
CA LEU A 78 9.32 13.69 4.46
C LEU A 78 9.89 13.06 5.74
N LEU A 79 10.86 13.72 6.37
CA LEU A 79 11.44 13.36 7.67
C LEU A 79 10.64 14.02 8.80
#